data_AF-A0A1A9WTJ6-F1
#
_entry.id   AF-A0A1A9WTJ6-F1
#
_cell.length_a   1.000
_cell.length_b   1.000
_cell.length_c   1.000
_cell.angle_alpha   90.00
_cell.angle_beta   90.00
_cell.angle_gamma   90.00
#
_symmetry.space_group_name_H-M   'P 1'
#
loop_
_entity.id
_entity.type
_entity.pdbx_description
1 polymer ?
#
loop_
_entity_poly.entity_id
_entity_poly.type
_entity_poly.pdbx_seq_one_letter_code
_entity_poly.pdbx_strand_id
1 'polypeptide(L)'
;MSFKENFEKKQKKNILKFLLHNEGGNIVDGISKSTQNEIKEWLDISLPIWGRLKSWKRNTFNYHHDTRIFKFKCYDIEIPNCLWSLFGTLHPSAPVFDSRNRGKQFLACSVVALCAARLYRLIDWNPQLLDSIVINGNRYHQQSFKTNKCKNYNISIEDLNLKCYLENLNFQVHIELKVYGKLYCLPNYKRMNLAEGLMYFFSYFEFGILQCLNKCLAIGYIPGHHDGGYFMFDCQSRDYPIFPKDQGASYVLRTKHLQVLLYCIVITLNIRYYNVPFTIHKVEMLTEESKLTRNVLTLLKRKGKSLLFNLMLAYNRPALKYAVVVAVVVAVVVVAVVVVVADVALAADDVVAAAGAGAAAAAGAAAAGAAAVGAAAAAVVDETFVAYDNLEEVDAECFAVKRY
;
A
#
# COMPACT_ATOMS: atom_id res chain seq x y z
N MET A 1 29.59 28.60 15.91
CA MET A 1 28.33 28.23 15.23
C MET A 1 28.07 29.29 14.17
N SER A 2 28.19 28.94 12.89
CA SER A 2 28.30 29.89 11.76
C SER A 2 26.94 30.55 11.45
N PHE A 3 26.95 31.81 11.02
CA PHE A 3 25.77 32.58 10.58
C PHE A 3 24.86 31.80 9.61
N LYS A 4 25.47 30.94 8.79
CA LYS A 4 24.78 30.05 7.84
C LYS A 4 23.92 28.98 8.53
N GLU A 5 24.38 28.43 9.66
CA GLU A 5 23.63 27.43 10.43
C GLU A 5 22.41 28.02 11.13
N ASN A 6 22.54 29.26 11.62
CA ASN A 6 21.41 29.98 12.23
C ASN A 6 20.35 30.33 11.17
N PHE A 7 20.77 30.68 9.95
CA PHE A 7 19.86 30.91 8.83
C PHE A 7 19.12 29.62 8.42
N GLU A 8 19.82 28.50 8.30
CA GLU A 8 19.24 27.21 7.92
C GLU A 8 18.32 26.63 9.01
N LYS A 9 18.69 26.73 10.30
CA LYS A 9 17.80 26.37 11.42
C LYS A 9 16.54 27.22 11.44
N LYS A 10 16.66 28.53 11.18
CA LYS A 10 15.53 29.44 11.07
C LYS A 10 14.63 29.06 9.89
N GLN A 11 15.19 28.68 8.74
CA GLN A 11 14.43 28.23 7.59
C GLN A 11 13.71 26.90 7.83
N LYS A 12 14.36 25.88 8.40
CA LYS A 12 13.70 24.62 8.77
C LYS A 12 12.57 24.84 9.79
N LYS A 13 12.81 25.70 10.78
CA LYS A 13 11.79 26.07 11.77
C LYS A 13 10.62 26.83 11.11
N ASN A 14 10.90 27.66 10.11
CA ASN A 14 9.87 28.34 9.32
C ASN A 14 9.07 27.38 8.43
N ILE A 15 9.73 26.42 7.77
CA ILE A 15 9.05 25.38 6.98
C ILE A 15 8.22 24.47 7.89
N LEU A 16 8.74 24.02 9.04
CA LEU A 16 7.94 23.25 10.00
C LEU A 16 6.76 24.06 10.55
N LYS A 17 6.99 25.33 10.93
CA LYS A 17 5.92 26.22 11.41
C LYS A 17 4.85 26.42 10.32
N PHE A 18 5.27 26.55 9.07
CA PHE A 18 4.41 26.68 7.91
C PHE A 18 3.64 25.38 7.60
N LEU A 19 4.31 24.23 7.59
CA LEU A 19 3.72 22.93 7.22
C LEU A 19 2.81 22.34 8.29
N LEU A 20 2.98 22.71 9.55
CA LEU A 20 2.24 22.15 10.68
C LEU A 20 1.28 23.13 11.36
N HIS A 21 1.32 24.42 11.01
CA HIS A 21 0.45 25.48 11.53
C HIS A 21 0.17 25.41 13.06
N ASN A 22 1.16 24.97 13.84
CA ASN A 22 1.08 24.92 15.30
C ASN A 22 1.95 26.05 15.87
N GLU A 23 1.31 27.10 16.36
CA GLU A 23 1.95 28.13 17.19
C GLU A 23 2.34 27.59 18.58
N GLY A 24 1.90 26.39 18.95
CA GLY A 24 2.21 25.74 20.22
C GLY A 24 2.83 24.35 20.04
N GLY A 25 4.15 24.29 19.96
CA GLY A 25 5.04 23.31 20.60
C GLY A 25 4.90 21.78 20.43
N ASN A 26 3.75 21.21 20.08
CA ASN A 26 3.55 19.75 20.06
C ASN A 26 3.07 19.28 18.68
N ILE A 27 3.85 18.42 18.03
CA ILE A 27 3.37 17.60 16.90
C ILE A 27 2.36 16.64 17.51
N VAL A 28 1.07 16.80 17.17
CA VAL A 28 0.04 15.88 17.66
C VAL A 28 0.32 14.51 17.05
N ASP A 29 0.47 13.48 17.89
CA ASP A 29 0.59 12.10 17.44
C ASP A 29 -0.74 11.65 16.82
N GLY A 30 -0.89 11.88 15.52
CA GLY A 30 -2.13 11.58 14.81
C GLY A 30 -2.02 11.81 13.31
N ILE A 31 -2.88 11.13 12.54
CA ILE A 31 -2.96 11.30 11.09
C ILE A 31 -3.79 12.56 10.80
N SER A 32 -3.17 13.58 10.19
CA SER A 32 -3.90 14.78 9.74
C SER A 32 -4.35 14.62 8.30
N LYS A 33 -5.67 14.71 8.10
CA LYS A 33 -6.33 14.54 6.79
C LYS A 33 -6.63 15.86 6.06
N SER A 34 -6.37 17.01 6.69
CA SER A 34 -6.66 18.34 6.13
C SER A 34 -5.40 18.99 5.56
N THR A 35 -5.58 19.79 4.50
CA THR A 35 -4.51 20.56 3.85
C THR A 35 -4.95 21.96 3.46
N GLN A 36 -3.99 22.89 3.53
CA GLN A 36 -4.10 24.19 2.89
C GLN A 36 -3.68 24.08 1.42
N ASN A 37 -4.12 25.05 0.61
CA ASN A 37 -3.81 25.11 -0.81
C ASN A 37 -2.30 25.14 -1.06
N GLU A 38 -1.87 24.44 -2.11
CA GLU A 38 -0.49 24.53 -2.55
C GLU A 38 -0.18 25.93 -3.11
N ILE A 39 1.02 26.41 -2.80
CA ILE A 39 1.54 27.66 -3.34
C ILE A 39 2.86 27.39 -4.06
N LYS A 40 3.12 28.13 -5.13
CA LYS A 40 4.28 27.93 -6.00
C LYS A 40 5.59 28.28 -5.29
N GLU A 41 5.53 29.26 -4.40
CA GLU A 41 6.65 29.85 -3.67
C GLU A 41 7.39 28.82 -2.82
N TRP A 42 6.76 27.68 -2.48
CA TRP A 42 7.46 26.56 -1.82
C TRP A 42 8.70 26.08 -2.58
N LEU A 43 8.72 26.22 -3.90
CA LEU A 43 9.85 25.85 -4.74
C LEU A 43 11.05 26.79 -4.60
N ASP A 44 10.85 27.97 -4.00
CA ASP A 44 11.87 29.00 -3.82
C ASP A 44 12.43 29.02 -2.38
N ILE A 45 11.73 28.37 -1.43
CA ILE A 45 12.01 28.51 0.02
C ILE A 45 13.33 27.87 0.44
N SER A 46 13.82 26.81 -0.23
CA SER A 46 15.16 26.22 -0.10
C SER A 46 15.21 24.83 -0.76
N LEU A 47 16.36 24.16 -0.68
CA LEU A 47 16.51 22.78 -1.10
C LEU A 47 15.55 21.83 -0.36
N PRO A 48 15.07 20.75 -1.00
CA PRO A 48 14.25 19.73 -0.38
C PRO A 48 14.92 19.16 0.87
N ILE A 49 14.17 19.01 1.96
CA ILE A 49 14.69 18.54 3.25
C ILE A 49 15.34 17.15 3.11
N TRP A 50 14.73 16.27 2.31
CA TRP A 50 15.20 14.91 2.02
C TRP A 50 16.25 14.85 0.89
N GLY A 51 16.70 15.99 0.37
CA GLY A 51 17.71 16.04 -0.69
C GLY A 51 19.02 15.35 -0.27
N ARG A 52 19.66 14.62 -1.20
CA ARG A 52 20.91 13.86 -1.00
C ARG A 52 22.15 14.61 -1.47
N LEU A 53 22.10 15.94 -1.49
CA LEU A 53 23.23 16.80 -1.86
C LEU A 53 24.34 16.74 -0.79
N LYS A 54 25.58 16.45 -1.20
CA LYS A 54 26.74 16.35 -0.27
C LYS A 54 26.99 17.62 0.54
N SER A 55 26.73 18.79 -0.05
CA SER A 55 26.83 20.09 0.65
C SER A 55 25.81 20.25 1.79
N TRP A 56 24.68 19.55 1.71
CA TRP A 56 23.60 19.61 2.70
C TRP A 56 23.91 18.77 3.95
N LYS A 57 24.50 17.58 3.76
CA LYS A 57 24.93 16.70 4.87
C LYS A 57 25.96 17.37 5.80
N ARG A 58 26.78 18.29 5.27
CA ARG A 58 27.77 19.04 6.06
C ARG A 58 27.17 20.18 6.90
N ASN A 59 26.07 20.79 6.49
CA ASN A 59 25.54 22.00 7.15
C ASN A 59 24.38 21.73 8.12
N THR A 60 23.77 20.55 8.05
CA THR A 60 22.55 20.29 8.83
C THR A 60 22.85 20.01 10.32
N PHE A 61 24.07 19.57 10.64
CA PHE A 61 24.51 19.30 12.01
C PHE A 61 26.02 19.57 12.12
N ASN A 62 26.43 20.65 12.81
CA ASN A 62 27.81 20.83 13.30
C ASN A 62 28.18 19.87 14.44
N TYR A 63 27.65 18.65 14.40
CA TYR A 63 28.27 17.54 15.11
C TYR A 63 29.07 16.79 14.08
N HIS A 64 30.38 16.72 14.30
CA HIS A 64 31.28 15.78 13.64
C HIS A 64 30.52 14.51 13.27
N HIS A 65 30.53 14.15 11.98
CA HIS A 65 30.00 12.88 11.47
C HIS A 65 30.81 11.71 12.07
N ASP A 66 30.58 11.42 13.35
CA ASP A 66 30.28 10.07 13.81
C ASP A 66 28.74 9.93 13.84
N THR A 67 28.09 10.28 12.73
CA THR A 67 26.63 10.45 12.68
C THR A 67 25.94 9.13 12.45
N ARG A 68 25.48 8.56 13.56
CA ARG A 68 24.24 7.78 13.57
C ARG A 68 23.13 8.69 13.03
N ILE A 69 22.81 8.58 11.74
CA ILE A 69 21.53 9.05 11.21
C ILE A 69 20.48 8.44 12.14
N PHE A 70 19.58 9.23 12.73
CA PHE A 70 18.46 8.66 13.46
C PHE A 70 17.65 7.87 12.44
N LYS A 71 17.83 6.56 12.47
CA LYS A 71 17.14 5.63 11.61
C LYS A 71 15.99 5.04 12.39
N PHE A 72 14.84 4.97 11.74
CA PHE A 72 13.74 4.15 12.20
C PHE A 72 13.64 2.96 11.27
N LYS A 73 14.17 1.81 11.72
CA LYS A 73 14.47 0.67 10.84
C LYS A 73 15.36 1.08 9.66
N CYS A 74 14.89 0.94 8.43
CA CYS A 74 15.62 1.32 7.22
C CYS A 74 15.39 2.78 6.79
N TYR A 75 14.46 3.49 7.43
CA TYR A 75 14.12 4.87 7.08
C TYR A 75 15.02 5.87 7.79
N ASP A 76 15.46 6.89 7.06
CA ASP A 76 16.08 8.08 7.62
C ASP A 76 14.98 9.01 8.16
N ILE A 77 15.14 9.51 9.39
CA ILE A 77 14.21 10.47 9.99
C ILE A 77 14.59 11.88 9.51
N GLU A 78 13.79 12.45 8.60
CA GLU A 78 14.00 13.80 8.04
C GLU A 78 13.43 14.88 8.95
N ILE A 79 12.23 14.62 9.48
CA ILE A 79 11.58 15.44 10.50
C ILE A 79 11.02 14.47 11.55
N PRO A 80 11.47 14.55 12.82
CA PRO A 80 10.98 13.67 13.89
C PRO A 80 9.46 13.62 13.94
N ASN A 81 8.92 12.41 14.05
CA ASN A 81 7.47 12.11 14.12
C ASN A 81 6.61 12.62 12.94
N CYS A 82 7.23 13.09 11.85
CA CYS A 82 6.50 13.80 10.80
C CYS A 82 6.87 13.35 9.38
N LEU A 83 8.17 13.23 9.07
CA LEU A 83 8.64 12.89 7.72
C LEU A 83 9.81 11.90 7.81
N TRP A 84 9.66 10.80 7.07
CA TRP A 84 10.68 9.77 6.92
C TRP A 84 10.98 9.56 5.44
N SER A 85 12.23 9.24 5.13
CA SER A 85 12.66 8.93 3.76
C SER A 85 13.40 7.60 3.70
N LEU A 86 13.26 6.90 2.58
CA LEU A 86 14.00 5.68 2.28
C LEU A 86 14.41 5.74 0.82
N PHE A 87 15.68 5.46 0.55
CA PHE A 87 16.26 5.53 -0.79
C PHE A 87 16.75 4.16 -1.22
N GLY A 88 16.50 3.83 -2.49
CA GLY A 88 17.12 2.71 -3.17
C GLY A 88 18.52 3.09 -3.66
N THR A 89 19.15 2.17 -4.38
CA THR A 89 20.43 2.39 -5.05
C THR A 89 20.29 2.50 -6.56
N LEU A 90 19.15 2.05 -7.09
CA LEU A 90 18.93 1.91 -8.52
C LEU A 90 18.02 3.00 -9.08
N HIS A 91 18.48 3.65 -10.14
CA HIS A 91 17.68 4.56 -10.94
C HIS A 91 17.20 3.85 -12.23
N PRO A 92 15.97 4.10 -12.73
CA PRO A 92 15.48 3.54 -13.99
C PRO A 92 16.37 3.83 -15.22
N SER A 93 17.12 4.93 -15.22
CA SER A 93 18.09 5.24 -16.28
C SER A 93 19.47 4.59 -16.10
N ALA A 94 19.64 3.69 -15.13
CA ALA A 94 20.93 3.06 -14.85
C ALA A 94 21.39 2.14 -16.01
N PRO A 95 22.72 1.97 -16.20
CA PRO A 95 23.27 1.15 -17.28
C PRO A 95 22.88 -0.33 -17.27
N VAL A 96 22.43 -0.86 -16.13
CA VAL A 96 21.97 -2.26 -16.00
C VAL A 96 20.74 -2.58 -16.86
N PHE A 97 19.94 -1.56 -17.21
CA PHE A 97 18.78 -1.74 -18.09
C PHE A 97 19.16 -1.59 -19.57
N ASP A 98 18.36 -2.19 -20.47
CA ASP A 98 18.52 -2.00 -21.92
C ASP A 98 18.41 -0.52 -22.27
N SER A 99 19.37 -0.01 -23.04
CA SER A 99 19.42 1.36 -23.54
C SER A 99 18.11 1.89 -24.13
N ARG A 100 17.29 1.02 -24.74
CA ARG A 100 16.01 1.38 -25.36
C ARG A 100 14.92 1.74 -24.34
N ASN A 101 15.05 1.22 -23.12
CA ASN A 101 14.04 1.34 -22.06
C ASN A 101 14.40 2.39 -21.01
N ARG A 102 15.69 2.68 -20.82
CA ARG A 102 16.20 3.60 -19.78
C ARG A 102 15.42 4.91 -19.76
N GLY A 103 14.84 5.23 -18.61
CA GLY A 103 14.09 6.47 -18.40
C GLY A 103 12.68 6.49 -19.01
N LYS A 104 12.14 5.33 -19.42
CA LYS A 104 10.76 5.21 -19.93
C LYS A 104 9.86 4.35 -19.02
N GLN A 105 10.46 3.61 -18.10
CA GLN A 105 9.77 2.65 -17.24
C GLN A 105 9.15 3.25 -15.97
N PHE A 106 9.15 4.56 -15.82
CA PHE A 106 8.73 5.24 -14.60
C PHE A 106 7.29 4.92 -14.17
N LEU A 107 6.35 5.01 -15.10
CA LEU A 107 4.93 4.73 -14.83
C LEU A 107 4.73 3.28 -14.36
N ALA A 108 5.41 2.33 -15.00
CA ALA A 108 5.39 0.93 -14.61
C ALA A 108 5.98 0.71 -13.21
N CYS A 109 7.08 1.41 -12.87
CA CYS A 109 7.67 1.37 -11.54
C CYS A 109 6.69 1.93 -10.48
N SER A 110 5.96 3.00 -10.78
CA SER A 110 4.92 3.54 -9.89
C SER A 110 3.83 2.51 -9.60
N VAL A 111 3.34 1.77 -10.61
CA VAL A 111 2.35 0.69 -10.41
C VAL A 111 2.91 -0.42 -9.52
N VAL A 112 4.14 -0.85 -9.78
CA VAL A 112 4.80 -1.91 -8.99
C VAL A 112 5.03 -1.46 -7.54
N ALA A 113 5.35 -0.20 -7.30
CA ALA A 113 5.45 0.36 -5.94
C ALA A 113 4.13 0.28 -5.18
N LEU A 114 2.99 0.52 -5.84
CA LEU A 114 1.67 0.35 -5.24
C LEU A 114 1.36 -1.13 -4.97
N CYS A 115 1.80 -2.05 -5.84
CA CYS A 115 1.70 -3.49 -5.57
C CYS A 115 2.50 -3.88 -4.32
N ALA A 116 3.72 -3.35 -4.17
CA ALA A 116 4.54 -3.55 -2.98
C ALA A 116 3.86 -2.99 -1.72
N ALA A 117 3.20 -1.83 -1.83
CA ALA A 117 2.52 -1.18 -0.71
C ALA A 117 1.26 -1.95 -0.28
N ARG A 118 0.66 -2.71 -1.20
CA ARG A 118 -0.44 -3.63 -0.89
C ARG A 118 0.03 -4.89 -0.17
N LEU A 119 1.24 -5.38 -0.46
CA LEU A 119 1.77 -6.61 0.13
C LEU A 119 2.47 -6.40 1.47
N TYR A 120 3.38 -5.44 1.49
CA TYR A 120 4.31 -5.23 2.59
C TYR A 120 3.91 -4.00 3.38
N ARG A 121 4.02 -4.08 4.71
CA ARG A 121 3.84 -2.90 5.56
C ARG A 121 4.91 -1.88 5.19
N LEU A 122 4.49 -0.63 5.01
CA LEU A 122 5.39 0.45 4.59
C LEU A 122 6.59 0.62 5.54
N ILE A 123 6.38 0.39 6.84
CA ILE A 123 7.43 0.44 7.87
C ILE A 123 8.57 -0.58 7.66
N ASP A 124 8.29 -1.69 6.96
CA ASP A 124 9.25 -2.78 6.74
C ASP A 124 9.99 -2.66 5.40
N TRP A 125 9.71 -1.61 4.62
CA TRP A 125 10.42 -1.36 3.38
C TRP A 125 11.90 -1.07 3.64
N ASN A 126 12.74 -1.54 2.72
CA ASN A 126 14.19 -1.38 2.74
C ASN A 126 14.70 -1.00 1.35
N PRO A 127 15.99 -0.58 1.22
CA PRO A 127 16.55 -0.18 -0.07
C PRO A 127 16.46 -1.27 -1.14
N GLN A 128 16.63 -2.54 -0.73
CA GLN A 128 16.57 -3.69 -1.63
C GLN A 128 15.18 -3.85 -2.25
N LEU A 129 14.10 -3.63 -1.48
CA LEU A 129 12.73 -3.63 -2.00
C LEU A 129 12.52 -2.51 -3.01
N LEU A 130 13.08 -1.31 -2.79
CA LEU A 130 13.01 -0.22 -3.77
C LEU A 130 13.73 -0.57 -5.08
N ASP A 131 14.87 -1.24 -5.00
CA ASP A 131 15.60 -1.72 -6.18
C ASP A 131 14.81 -2.84 -6.90
N SER A 132 14.20 -3.77 -6.15
CA SER A 132 13.28 -4.78 -6.67
C SER A 132 12.08 -4.16 -7.38
N ILE A 133 11.50 -3.07 -6.85
CA ILE A 133 10.41 -2.33 -7.49
C ILE A 133 10.87 -1.78 -8.86
N VAL A 134 12.07 -1.21 -8.95
CA VAL A 134 12.60 -0.67 -10.22
C VAL A 134 12.89 -1.79 -11.23
N ILE A 135 13.44 -2.91 -10.78
CA ILE A 135 13.72 -4.09 -11.63
C ILE A 135 12.42 -4.69 -12.19
N ASN A 136 11.44 -4.96 -11.32
CA ASN A 136 10.14 -5.49 -11.72
C ASN A 136 9.36 -4.48 -12.56
N GLY A 137 9.49 -3.17 -12.27
CA GLY A 137 8.93 -2.08 -13.07
C GLY A 137 9.48 -2.05 -14.50
N ASN A 138 10.78 -2.25 -14.68
CA ASN A 138 11.37 -2.39 -16.03
C ASN A 138 10.81 -3.61 -16.77
N ARG A 139 10.67 -4.76 -16.08
CA ARG A 139 10.07 -5.98 -16.68
C ARG A 139 8.61 -5.73 -17.08
N TYR A 140 7.83 -5.10 -16.22
CA TYR A 140 6.42 -4.78 -16.47
C TYR A 140 6.26 -3.78 -17.63
N HIS A 141 7.15 -2.78 -17.71
CA HIS A 141 7.24 -1.86 -18.85
C HIS A 141 7.50 -2.62 -20.16
N GLN A 142 8.51 -3.50 -20.19
CA GLN A 142 8.83 -4.31 -21.37
C GLN A 142 7.67 -5.20 -21.82
N GLN A 143 6.97 -5.80 -20.86
CA GLN A 143 5.80 -6.64 -21.15
C GLN A 143 4.64 -5.83 -21.74
N SER A 144 4.45 -4.60 -21.26
CA SER A 144 3.40 -3.68 -21.73
C SER A 144 3.75 -3.04 -23.08
N PHE A 145 5.04 -2.94 -23.42
CA PHE A 145 5.53 -2.36 -24.67
C PHE A 145 5.49 -3.31 -25.89
N LYS A 146 4.89 -4.51 -25.78
CA LYS A 146 4.95 -5.54 -26.84
C LYS A 146 4.19 -5.22 -28.13
N THR A 147 3.41 -4.14 -28.17
CA THR A 147 2.69 -3.68 -29.36
C THR A 147 3.61 -2.80 -30.22
N ASN A 148 3.54 -2.88 -31.56
CA ASN A 148 4.34 -2.12 -32.55
C ASN A 148 4.34 -0.59 -32.34
N LYS A 149 5.05 -0.10 -31.34
CA LYS A 149 5.14 1.31 -30.99
C LYS A 149 6.49 1.88 -31.41
N CYS A 150 6.45 3.13 -31.88
CA CYS A 150 7.65 3.83 -32.35
C CYS A 150 8.72 3.92 -31.26
N LYS A 151 9.99 3.99 -31.66
CA LYS A 151 11.17 4.01 -30.75
C LYS A 151 11.13 5.11 -29.67
N ASN A 152 10.37 6.19 -29.89
CA ASN A 152 10.24 7.35 -29.00
C ASN A 152 8.89 7.43 -28.26
N TYR A 153 8.10 6.37 -28.29
CA TYR A 153 6.80 6.36 -27.64
C TYR A 153 6.92 6.26 -26.11
N ASN A 154 6.27 7.17 -25.39
CA ASN A 154 6.12 7.09 -23.94
C ASN A 154 4.85 6.32 -23.61
N ILE A 155 4.98 5.27 -22.79
CA ILE A 155 3.85 4.46 -22.33
C ILE A 155 2.86 5.33 -21.57
N SER A 156 1.60 5.27 -21.99
CA SER A 156 0.46 5.84 -21.29
C SER A 156 -0.18 4.79 -20.38
N ILE A 157 -1.12 5.19 -19.52
CA ILE A 157 -1.83 4.25 -18.62
C ILE A 157 -2.57 3.17 -19.40
N GLU A 158 -3.15 3.51 -20.55
CA GLU A 158 -3.95 2.62 -21.39
C GLU A 158 -3.13 1.48 -22.00
N ASP A 159 -1.80 1.64 -22.05
CA ASP A 159 -0.89 0.68 -22.64
C ASP A 159 -0.37 -0.34 -21.65
N LEU A 160 -0.62 -0.14 -20.36
CA LEU A 160 -0.14 -1.01 -19.32
C LEU A 160 -0.93 -2.32 -19.32
N ASN A 161 -0.20 -3.43 -19.21
CA ASN A 161 -0.83 -4.74 -19.09
C ASN A 161 -1.64 -4.83 -17.79
N LEU A 162 -2.81 -5.47 -17.85
CA LEU A 162 -3.61 -5.75 -16.66
C LEU A 162 -2.89 -6.66 -15.65
N LYS A 163 -1.95 -7.49 -16.10
CA LYS A 163 -1.16 -8.38 -15.24
C LYS A 163 0.19 -7.75 -14.93
N CYS A 164 0.42 -7.46 -13.66
CA CYS A 164 1.67 -6.96 -13.10
C CYS A 164 2.31 -8.03 -12.22
N TYR A 165 3.64 -8.06 -12.17
CA TYR A 165 4.41 -9.02 -11.40
C TYR A 165 5.32 -8.27 -10.43
N LEU A 166 5.30 -8.67 -9.16
CA LEU A 166 6.33 -8.29 -8.20
C LEU A 166 6.93 -9.57 -7.63
N GLU A 167 8.20 -9.81 -7.96
CA GLU A 167 8.89 -11.06 -7.63
C GLU A 167 8.13 -12.27 -8.22
N ASN A 168 7.62 -13.16 -7.37
CA ASN A 168 6.87 -14.36 -7.77
C ASN A 168 5.34 -14.17 -7.65
N LEU A 169 4.88 -12.97 -7.32
CA LEU A 169 3.47 -12.68 -7.07
C LEU A 169 2.83 -11.94 -8.25
N ASN A 170 1.62 -12.38 -8.58
CA ASN A 170 0.85 -11.87 -9.71
C ASN A 170 -0.27 -10.95 -9.22
N PHE A 171 -0.34 -9.78 -9.84
CA PHE A 171 -1.37 -8.77 -9.60
C PHE A 171 -2.20 -8.57 -10.84
N GLN A 172 -3.51 -8.55 -10.67
CA GLN A 172 -4.40 -7.91 -11.62
C GLN A 172 -4.57 -6.46 -11.21
N VAL A 173 -4.11 -5.55 -12.05
CA VAL A 173 -4.11 -4.11 -11.84
C VAL A 173 -5.23 -3.49 -12.66
N HIS A 174 -6.05 -2.68 -11.99
CA HIS A 174 -7.10 -1.87 -12.60
C HIS A 174 -6.85 -0.40 -12.30
N ILE A 175 -6.82 0.44 -13.32
CA ILE A 175 -6.46 1.86 -13.20
C ILE A 175 -7.63 2.70 -13.73
N GLU A 176 -8.13 3.63 -12.91
CA GLU A 176 -9.28 4.47 -13.27
C GLU A 176 -8.99 5.93 -12.93
N LEU A 177 -9.27 6.86 -13.85
CA LEU A 177 -9.20 8.29 -13.58
C LEU A 177 -10.28 8.70 -12.57
N LYS A 178 -9.88 9.37 -11.47
CA LYS A 178 -10.81 9.84 -10.43
C LYS A 178 -10.72 11.33 -10.14
N VAL A 179 -9.55 11.93 -10.34
CA VAL A 179 -9.35 13.36 -10.12
C VAL A 179 -8.73 13.99 -11.34
N TYR A 180 -9.28 15.13 -11.75
CA TYR A 180 -8.70 16.03 -12.73
C TYR A 180 -8.65 17.44 -12.13
N GLY A 181 -7.50 18.09 -12.21
CA GLY A 181 -7.29 19.39 -11.59
C GLY A 181 -6.17 20.17 -12.24
N LYS A 182 -5.85 21.33 -11.66
CA LYS A 182 -4.75 22.19 -12.12
C LYS A 182 -3.87 22.64 -10.95
N LEU A 183 -2.55 22.58 -11.13
CA LEU A 183 -1.61 23.01 -10.10
C LEU A 183 -1.73 24.52 -9.84
N TYR A 184 -1.68 24.90 -8.56
CA TYR A 184 -1.65 26.29 -8.09
C TYR A 184 -2.85 27.13 -8.52
N CYS A 185 -3.95 26.50 -8.95
CA CYS A 185 -5.15 27.27 -9.29
C CYS A 185 -5.90 27.66 -8.02
N LEU A 186 -6.55 28.82 -8.05
CA LEU A 186 -7.56 29.13 -7.05
C LEU A 186 -8.71 28.12 -7.20
N PRO A 187 -9.04 27.37 -6.14
CA PRO A 187 -10.07 26.36 -6.24
C PRO A 187 -11.42 27.00 -6.52
N ASN A 188 -12.23 26.34 -7.35
CA ASN A 188 -13.61 26.71 -7.60
C ASN A 188 -14.46 25.47 -7.82
N TYR A 189 -15.79 25.66 -7.87
CA TYR A 189 -16.76 24.57 -8.00
C TYR A 189 -16.58 23.66 -9.25
N LYS A 190 -15.80 24.06 -10.26
CA LYS A 190 -15.50 23.26 -11.47
C LYS A 190 -14.05 22.75 -11.53
N ARG A 191 -13.15 23.24 -10.68
CA ARG A 191 -11.71 22.98 -10.79
C ARG A 191 -11.09 22.82 -9.42
N MET A 192 -10.55 21.63 -9.18
CA MET A 192 -9.75 21.34 -8.00
C MET A 192 -8.30 21.75 -8.23
N ASN A 193 -7.69 22.33 -7.20
CA ASN A 193 -6.24 22.42 -7.08
C ASN A 193 -5.67 21.08 -6.57
N LEU A 194 -4.34 20.97 -6.41
CA LEU A 194 -3.72 19.72 -5.97
C LEU A 194 -4.14 19.34 -4.54
N ALA A 195 -4.21 20.30 -3.63
CA ALA A 195 -4.65 20.08 -2.25
C ALA A 195 -6.05 19.46 -2.19
N GLU A 196 -7.04 20.09 -2.83
CA GLU A 196 -8.41 19.59 -2.91
C GLU A 196 -8.49 18.24 -3.61
N GLY A 197 -7.74 18.06 -4.70
CA GLY A 197 -7.66 16.79 -5.41
C GLY A 197 -7.17 15.65 -4.53
N LEU A 198 -6.14 15.88 -3.70
CA LEU A 198 -5.63 14.88 -2.76
C LEU A 198 -6.60 14.64 -1.60
N MET A 199 -7.23 15.68 -1.04
CA MET A 199 -8.25 15.53 0.00
C MET A 199 -9.43 14.69 -0.49
N TYR A 200 -9.95 15.00 -1.68
CA TYR A 200 -11.01 14.22 -2.31
C TYR A 200 -10.54 12.79 -2.55
N PHE A 201 -9.35 12.60 -3.14
CA PHE A 201 -8.84 11.27 -3.47
C PHE A 201 -8.72 10.38 -2.23
N PHE A 202 -8.04 10.83 -1.18
CA PHE A 202 -7.82 10.04 0.03
C PHE A 202 -9.05 9.90 0.94
N SER A 203 -10.14 10.62 0.64
CA SER A 203 -11.43 10.38 1.29
C SER A 203 -12.09 9.09 0.81
N TYR A 204 -11.78 8.64 -0.42
CA TYR A 204 -12.45 7.51 -1.06
C TYR A 204 -11.51 6.39 -1.49
N PHE A 205 -10.22 6.68 -1.69
CA PHE A 205 -9.27 5.77 -2.31
C PHE A 205 -7.95 5.72 -1.54
N GLU A 206 -7.33 4.53 -1.53
CA GLU A 206 -6.08 4.29 -0.79
C GLU A 206 -4.85 4.49 -1.65
N PHE A 207 -4.87 4.04 -2.92
CA PHE A 207 -3.69 3.98 -3.78
C PHE A 207 -3.96 4.65 -5.11
N GLY A 208 -3.04 5.51 -5.55
CA GLY A 208 -3.18 6.22 -6.81
C GLY A 208 -1.88 6.58 -7.48
N ILE A 209 -2.00 6.95 -8.75
CA ILE A 209 -0.92 7.51 -9.56
C ILE A 209 -1.28 8.95 -9.90
N LEU A 210 -0.47 9.88 -9.42
CA LEU A 210 -0.53 11.28 -9.80
C LEU A 210 0.32 11.49 -11.04
N GLN A 211 -0.29 12.00 -12.11
CA GLN A 211 0.41 12.40 -13.33
C GLN A 211 0.28 13.90 -13.55
N CYS A 212 1.39 14.54 -13.89
CA CYS A 212 1.43 15.95 -14.27
C CYS A 212 2.57 16.17 -15.26
N LEU A 213 2.26 16.65 -16.46
CA LEU A 213 3.19 16.67 -17.60
C LEU A 213 3.80 15.28 -17.83
N ASN A 214 5.13 15.19 -17.91
CA ASN A 214 5.86 13.93 -18.09
C ASN A 214 6.25 13.28 -16.74
N LYS A 215 5.70 13.76 -15.63
CA LYS A 215 5.97 13.22 -14.29
C LYS A 215 4.85 12.31 -13.81
N CYS A 216 5.22 11.22 -13.14
CA CYS A 216 4.31 10.29 -12.50
C CYS A 216 4.82 9.90 -11.11
N LEU A 217 3.97 10.03 -10.10
CA LEU A 217 4.26 9.67 -8.72
C LEU A 217 3.24 8.63 -8.25
N ALA A 218 3.72 7.58 -7.60
CA ALA A 218 2.83 6.69 -6.85
C ALA A 218 2.53 7.34 -5.51
N ILE A 219 1.26 7.44 -5.16
CA ILE A 219 0.81 8.00 -3.89
C ILE A 219 -0.12 7.01 -3.20
N GLY A 220 -0.10 7.00 -1.88
CA GLY A 220 -1.05 6.17 -1.15
C GLY A 220 -1.23 6.55 0.31
N TYR A 221 -2.27 5.97 0.89
CA TYR A 221 -2.63 6.07 2.29
C TYR A 221 -2.89 4.68 2.84
N ILE A 222 -2.14 4.31 3.88
CA ILE A 222 -2.30 3.03 4.57
C ILE A 222 -2.90 3.32 5.95
N PRO A 223 -4.10 2.79 6.27
CA PRO A 223 -4.71 3.00 7.58
C PRO A 223 -3.90 2.29 8.68
N GLY A 224 -3.73 2.96 9.82
CA GLY A 224 -3.08 2.40 11.01
C GLY A 224 -2.46 3.47 11.90
N HIS A 225 -2.62 3.34 13.22
CA HIS A 225 -2.20 4.39 14.17
C HIS A 225 -0.68 4.54 14.32
N HIS A 226 0.07 3.43 14.27
CA HIS A 226 1.52 3.41 14.49
C HIS A 226 2.33 3.17 13.20
N ASP A 227 1.88 2.25 12.35
CA ASP A 227 2.59 1.85 11.13
C ASP A 227 2.03 2.49 9.85
N GLY A 228 0.85 3.10 9.93
CA GLY A 228 0.12 3.70 8.82
C GLY A 228 0.51 5.15 8.53
N GLY A 229 -0.10 5.71 7.50
CA GLY A 229 0.11 7.07 7.04
C GLY A 229 0.10 7.22 5.53
N TYR A 230 0.42 8.43 5.09
CA TYR A 230 0.57 8.78 3.70
C TYR A 230 1.97 8.45 3.19
N PHE A 231 2.06 8.12 1.91
CA PHE A 231 3.35 7.98 1.24
C PHE A 231 3.32 8.46 -0.20
N MET A 232 4.49 8.80 -0.69
CA MET A 232 4.77 8.93 -2.12
C MET A 232 6.03 8.15 -2.49
N PHE A 233 6.02 7.52 -3.65
CA PHE A 233 7.18 6.91 -4.26
C PHE A 233 7.51 7.62 -5.57
N ASP A 234 8.79 7.95 -5.73
CA ASP A 234 9.36 8.51 -6.94
C ASP A 234 10.57 7.69 -7.39
N CYS A 235 10.72 7.58 -8.70
CA CYS A 235 11.91 7.00 -9.34
C CYS A 235 12.35 7.81 -10.57
N GLN A 236 11.76 8.99 -10.80
CA GLN A 236 12.08 9.87 -11.91
C GLN A 236 13.13 10.92 -11.57
N SER A 237 13.21 11.31 -10.30
CA SER A 237 14.11 12.39 -9.91
C SER A 237 15.56 12.01 -10.14
N ARG A 238 16.22 12.88 -10.90
CA ARG A 238 17.63 12.89 -11.19
C ARG A 238 18.09 14.34 -11.08
N ASP A 239 19.34 14.52 -10.70
CA ASP A 239 19.95 15.84 -10.59
C ASP A 239 19.25 16.75 -9.56
N TYR A 240 19.56 18.04 -9.65
CA TYR A 240 19.03 19.08 -8.78
C TYR A 240 17.48 19.14 -8.89
N PRO A 241 16.74 19.33 -7.77
CA PRO A 241 17.23 19.73 -6.45
C PRO A 241 17.47 18.58 -5.47
N ILE A 242 17.10 17.34 -5.82
CA ILE A 242 17.11 16.21 -4.89
C ILE A 242 18.48 15.52 -4.88
N PHE A 243 19.09 15.36 -6.05
CA PHE A 243 20.34 14.63 -6.23
C PHE A 243 21.45 15.55 -6.76
N PRO A 244 22.74 15.19 -6.55
CA PRO A 244 23.84 15.80 -7.28
C PRO A 244 23.68 15.59 -8.79
N LYS A 245 24.40 16.41 -9.57
CA LYS A 245 24.47 16.25 -11.02
C LYS A 245 24.91 14.83 -11.41
N ASP A 246 24.24 14.29 -12.43
CA ASP A 246 24.35 12.96 -13.00
C ASP A 246 24.02 11.80 -12.04
N GLN A 247 23.33 12.10 -10.94
CA GLN A 247 22.89 11.11 -9.95
C GLN A 247 21.36 11.09 -9.83
N GLY A 248 20.83 9.93 -9.50
CA GLY A 248 19.41 9.72 -9.23
C GLY A 248 19.23 8.37 -8.56
N ALA A 249 18.12 8.19 -7.86
CA ALA A 249 17.73 6.92 -7.26
C ALA A 249 16.21 6.91 -7.06
N SER A 250 15.63 5.72 -6.93
CA SER A 250 14.27 5.61 -6.40
C SER A 250 14.24 5.95 -4.91
N TYR A 251 13.13 6.52 -4.46
CA TYR A 251 12.91 6.80 -3.05
C TYR A 251 11.42 6.81 -2.71
N VAL A 252 11.14 6.58 -1.43
CA VAL A 252 9.81 6.71 -0.85
C VAL A 252 9.87 7.69 0.32
N LEU A 253 8.86 8.56 0.41
CA LEU A 253 8.64 9.44 1.55
C LEU A 253 7.39 9.00 2.28
N ARG A 254 7.47 8.93 3.60
CA ARG A 254 6.34 8.60 4.48
C ARG A 254 6.05 9.78 5.40
N THR A 255 4.77 10.05 5.63
CA THR A 255 4.33 11.08 6.57
C THR A 255 2.96 10.74 7.16
N LYS A 256 2.67 11.25 8.36
CA LYS A 256 1.34 11.15 8.98
C LYS A 256 0.41 12.29 8.57
N HIS A 257 0.93 13.34 7.92
CA HIS A 257 0.16 14.55 7.63
C HIS A 257 0.01 14.76 6.13
N LEU A 258 -1.24 14.93 5.67
CA LEU A 258 -1.51 15.17 4.26
C LEU A 258 -0.86 16.47 3.75
N GLN A 259 -0.72 17.50 4.61
CA GLN A 259 -0.07 18.77 4.26
C GLN A 259 1.41 18.57 3.90
N VAL A 260 2.08 17.68 4.65
CA VAL A 260 3.48 17.35 4.42
C VAL A 260 3.61 16.51 3.14
N LEU A 261 2.67 15.59 2.88
CA LEU A 261 2.63 14.85 1.62
C LEU A 261 2.46 15.81 0.44
N LEU A 262 1.52 16.75 0.51
CA LEU A 262 1.27 17.77 -0.50
C LEU A 262 2.55 18.57 -0.80
N TYR A 263 3.23 19.05 0.24
CA TYR A 263 4.53 19.72 0.09
C TYR A 263 5.55 18.82 -0.61
N CYS A 264 5.70 17.56 -0.18
CA CYS A 264 6.63 16.62 -0.78
C CYS A 264 6.36 16.40 -2.27
N ILE A 265 5.09 16.28 -2.65
CA ILE A 265 4.65 16.14 -4.04
C ILE A 265 5.00 17.40 -4.84
N VAL A 266 4.67 18.59 -4.34
CA VAL A 266 4.94 19.87 -5.03
C VAL A 266 6.44 20.04 -5.31
N ILE A 267 7.27 19.79 -4.31
CA ILE A 267 8.73 19.88 -4.44
C ILE A 267 9.27 18.83 -5.43
N THR A 268 8.76 17.59 -5.38
CA THR A 268 9.18 16.51 -6.29
C THR A 268 8.75 16.78 -7.74
N LEU A 269 7.53 17.31 -7.93
CA LEU A 269 7.06 17.74 -9.24
C LEU A 269 7.90 18.91 -9.78
N ASN A 270 8.32 19.85 -8.92
CA ASN A 270 9.19 20.97 -9.30
C ASN A 270 8.69 21.75 -10.54
N ILE A 271 7.37 21.96 -10.62
CA ILE A 271 6.71 22.64 -11.74
C ILE A 271 6.48 24.10 -11.34
N ARG A 272 7.09 25.05 -12.04
CA ARG A 272 7.02 26.49 -11.71
C ARG A 272 5.94 27.26 -12.46
N TYR A 273 4.98 26.57 -13.07
CA TYR A 273 3.92 27.19 -13.88
C TYR A 273 2.56 26.99 -13.23
N TYR A 274 1.74 28.05 -13.25
CA TYR A 274 0.35 27.98 -12.80
C TYR A 274 -0.51 27.23 -13.82
N ASN A 275 -1.63 26.68 -13.34
CA ASN A 275 -2.70 26.12 -14.16
C ASN A 275 -2.30 24.91 -15.02
N VAL A 276 -1.22 24.22 -14.65
CA VAL A 276 -0.78 22.98 -15.32
C VAL A 276 -1.74 21.85 -14.94
N PRO A 277 -2.33 21.14 -15.91
CA PRO A 277 -3.25 20.05 -15.62
C PRO A 277 -2.54 18.89 -14.94
N PHE A 278 -3.23 18.28 -13.98
CA PHE A 278 -2.82 17.03 -13.36
C PHE A 278 -4.02 16.08 -13.30
N THR A 279 -3.71 14.80 -13.19
CA THR A 279 -4.70 13.73 -13.04
C THR A 279 -4.28 12.78 -11.93
N ILE A 280 -5.23 12.32 -11.13
CA ILE A 280 -5.00 11.22 -10.18
C ILE A 280 -5.86 10.03 -10.59
N HIS A 281 -5.19 8.93 -10.85
CA HIS A 281 -5.81 7.66 -11.19
C HIS A 281 -5.82 6.77 -9.95
N LYS A 282 -6.99 6.25 -9.58
CA LYS A 282 -7.10 5.17 -8.60
C LYS A 282 -6.45 3.93 -9.20
N VAL A 283 -5.63 3.24 -8.40
CA VAL A 283 -5.10 1.93 -8.75
C VAL A 283 -5.69 0.91 -7.79
N GLU A 284 -6.28 -0.14 -8.34
CA GLU A 284 -6.76 -1.29 -7.58
C GLU A 284 -5.97 -2.54 -7.98
N MET A 285 -5.43 -3.25 -6.99
CA MET A 285 -4.53 -4.40 -7.19
C MET A 285 -5.13 -5.63 -6.53
N LEU A 286 -5.36 -6.68 -7.30
CA LEU A 286 -5.97 -7.92 -6.83
C LEU A 286 -4.95 -9.06 -6.96
N THR A 287 -4.62 -9.71 -5.84
CA THR A 287 -3.86 -10.96 -5.87
C THR A 287 -4.78 -12.12 -6.23
N GLU A 288 -4.24 -13.21 -6.78
CA GLU A 288 -5.04 -14.41 -7.11
C GLU A 288 -5.81 -14.95 -5.89
N GLU A 289 -5.18 -14.96 -4.71
CA GLU A 289 -5.83 -15.33 -3.44
C GLU A 289 -7.02 -14.40 -3.13
N SER A 290 -6.83 -13.08 -3.28
CA SER A 290 -7.90 -12.08 -3.04
C SER A 290 -9.06 -12.22 -4.04
N LYS A 291 -8.80 -12.68 -5.26
CA LYS A 291 -9.86 -12.93 -6.26
C LYS A 291 -10.75 -14.08 -5.83
N LEU A 292 -10.16 -15.16 -5.32
CA LEU A 292 -10.92 -16.30 -4.82
C LEU A 292 -11.84 -15.86 -3.66
N THR A 293 -11.29 -15.13 -2.68
CA THR A 293 -12.08 -14.59 -1.57
C THR A 293 -13.21 -13.68 -2.05
N ARG A 294 -12.96 -12.78 -3.01
CA ARG A 294 -14.00 -11.90 -3.56
C ARG A 294 -15.07 -12.64 -4.34
N ASN A 295 -14.69 -13.65 -5.13
CA ASN A 295 -15.65 -14.47 -5.87
C ASN A 295 -16.55 -15.26 -4.91
N VAL A 296 -15.97 -15.86 -3.86
CA VAL A 296 -16.72 -16.54 -2.81
C VAL A 296 -17.65 -15.56 -2.09
N LEU A 297 -17.17 -14.37 -1.70
CA LEU A 297 -17.99 -13.33 -1.07
C LEU A 297 -19.16 -12.89 -1.97
N THR A 298 -18.91 -12.77 -3.28
CA THR A 298 -19.95 -12.39 -4.25
C THR A 298 -21.00 -13.50 -4.40
N LEU A 299 -20.58 -14.76 -4.39
CA LEU A 299 -21.48 -15.92 -4.39
C LEU A 299 -22.29 -16.00 -3.09
N LEU A 300 -21.68 -15.77 -1.93
CA LEU A 300 -22.37 -15.76 -0.64
C LEU A 300 -23.40 -14.64 -0.55
N LYS A 301 -23.06 -13.45 -1.09
CA LYS A 301 -23.99 -12.32 -1.20
C LYS A 301 -25.18 -12.64 -2.11
N ARG A 302 -24.93 -13.29 -3.26
CA ARG A 302 -26.00 -13.75 -4.17
C ARG A 302 -26.89 -14.83 -3.55
N LYS A 303 -26.34 -15.71 -2.71
CA LYS A 303 -27.07 -16.80 -2.04
C LYS A 303 -27.68 -16.39 -0.68
N GLY A 304 -27.69 -15.11 -0.31
CA GLY A 304 -28.35 -14.61 0.90
C GLY A 304 -27.75 -15.06 2.24
N LYS A 305 -26.52 -15.62 2.25
CA LYS A 305 -25.88 -16.13 3.47
C LYS A 305 -25.22 -15.00 4.28
N SER A 306 -26.05 -14.21 4.96
CA SER A 306 -25.68 -13.00 5.72
C SER A 306 -24.59 -13.25 6.78
N LEU A 307 -24.68 -14.34 7.54
CA LEU A 307 -23.75 -14.64 8.65
C LEU A 307 -22.33 -14.95 8.15
N LEU A 308 -22.22 -15.81 7.13
CA LEU A 308 -20.94 -16.21 6.53
C LEU A 308 -20.28 -15.05 5.77
N PHE A 309 -21.11 -14.19 5.16
CA PHE A 309 -20.68 -12.96 4.51
C PHE A 309 -20.08 -11.97 5.52
N ASN A 310 -20.71 -11.78 6.68
CA ASN A 310 -20.19 -10.90 7.74
C ASN A 310 -18.91 -11.44 8.38
N LEU A 311 -18.82 -12.77 8.60
CA LEU A 311 -17.62 -13.42 9.13
C LEU A 311 -16.43 -13.29 8.16
N MET A 312 -16.66 -13.46 6.85
CA MET A 312 -15.63 -13.31 5.82
C MET A 312 -15.23 -11.85 5.54
N LEU A 313 -16.08 -10.87 5.83
CA LEU A 313 -15.70 -9.46 5.78
C LEU A 313 -14.78 -9.09 6.96
N ALA A 314 -14.98 -9.69 8.13
CA ALA A 314 -14.10 -9.51 9.30
C ALA A 314 -12.69 -10.08 9.08
N TYR A 315 -12.56 -11.14 8.26
CA TYR A 315 -11.29 -11.76 7.84
C TYR A 315 -10.35 -10.81 7.09
N ASN A 316 -10.86 -9.78 6.40
CA ASN A 316 -10.03 -8.87 5.59
C ASN A 316 -9.34 -7.76 6.41
N ARG A 317 -9.29 -7.88 7.74
CA ARG A 317 -8.53 -6.99 8.63
C ARG A 317 -7.20 -7.64 9.03
N PRO A 318 -6.06 -6.95 8.91
CA PRO A 318 -4.72 -7.55 8.99
C PRO A 318 -4.27 -8.03 10.38
N ALA A 319 -5.15 -8.09 11.39
CA ALA A 319 -4.78 -8.25 12.80
C ALA A 319 -4.96 -9.66 13.40
N LEU A 320 -5.58 -10.64 12.70
CA LEU A 320 -5.73 -12.00 13.23
C LEU A 320 -5.29 -13.03 12.20
N LYS A 321 -4.02 -13.46 12.25
CA LYS A 321 -3.45 -14.37 11.24
C LYS A 321 -3.20 -15.81 11.71
N TYR A 322 -3.37 -16.17 12.98
CA TYR A 322 -3.09 -17.54 13.45
C TYR A 322 -4.33 -18.29 13.97
N ALA A 323 -5.03 -17.78 14.99
CA ALA A 323 -6.24 -18.44 15.50
C ALA A 323 -7.37 -18.51 14.45
N VAL A 324 -7.49 -17.48 13.62
CA VAL A 324 -8.50 -17.41 12.56
C VAL A 324 -8.16 -18.28 11.36
N VAL A 325 -6.87 -18.56 11.09
CA VAL A 325 -6.50 -19.50 10.01
C VAL A 325 -6.94 -20.91 10.37
N VAL A 326 -6.77 -21.33 11.64
CA VAL A 326 -7.28 -22.62 12.11
C VAL A 326 -8.81 -22.65 12.02
N ALA A 327 -9.50 -21.62 12.52
CA ALA A 327 -10.97 -21.57 12.47
C ALA A 327 -11.52 -21.52 11.03
N VAL A 328 -10.87 -20.82 10.11
CA VAL A 328 -11.27 -20.72 8.70
C VAL A 328 -10.94 -22.01 7.95
N VAL A 329 -9.80 -22.65 8.20
CA VAL A 329 -9.49 -23.96 7.62
C VAL A 329 -10.51 -25.00 8.12
N VAL A 330 -10.81 -25.00 9.41
CA VAL A 330 -11.87 -25.85 9.98
C VAL A 330 -13.22 -25.54 9.35
N ALA A 331 -13.60 -24.26 9.24
CA ALA A 331 -14.89 -23.88 8.63
C ALA A 331 -14.96 -24.21 7.13
N VAL A 332 -13.87 -24.05 6.37
CA VAL A 332 -13.81 -24.38 4.95
C VAL A 332 -13.84 -25.91 4.76
N VAL A 333 -13.13 -26.67 5.60
CA VAL A 333 -13.18 -28.13 5.59
C VAL A 333 -14.59 -28.60 5.97
N VAL A 334 -15.20 -28.04 7.01
CA VAL A 334 -16.58 -28.36 7.42
C VAL A 334 -17.57 -28.02 6.31
N VAL A 335 -17.46 -26.86 5.67
CA VAL A 335 -18.35 -26.48 4.55
C VAL A 335 -18.11 -27.37 3.34
N ALA A 336 -16.86 -27.72 3.02
CA ALA A 336 -16.55 -28.65 1.92
C ALA A 336 -17.11 -30.04 2.21
N VAL A 337 -16.96 -30.55 3.44
CA VAL A 337 -17.53 -31.82 3.88
C VAL A 337 -19.06 -31.78 3.83
N VAL A 338 -19.70 -30.71 4.31
CA VAL A 338 -21.17 -30.57 4.28
C VAL A 338 -21.69 -30.47 2.85
N VAL A 339 -20.98 -29.79 1.94
CA VAL A 339 -21.35 -29.72 0.52
C VAL A 339 -21.18 -31.08 -0.15
N VAL A 340 -20.07 -31.78 0.08
CA VAL A 340 -19.85 -33.13 -0.45
C VAL A 340 -20.88 -34.12 0.09
N VAL A 341 -21.23 -34.04 1.38
CA VAL A 341 -22.27 -34.88 1.99
C VAL A 341 -23.66 -34.55 1.42
N ALA A 342 -23.96 -33.27 1.17
CA ALA A 342 -25.23 -32.86 0.55
C ALA A 342 -25.34 -33.31 -0.92
N ASP A 343 -24.25 -33.22 -1.69
CA ASP A 343 -24.20 -33.70 -3.08
C ASP A 343 -24.28 -35.24 -3.14
N VAL A 344 -23.68 -35.96 -2.19
CA VAL A 344 -23.80 -37.42 -2.06
C VAL A 344 -25.19 -37.83 -1.63
N ALA A 345 -25.87 -37.07 -0.75
CA ALA A 345 -27.24 -37.33 -0.35
C ALA A 345 -28.24 -37.09 -1.50
N LEU A 346 -28.07 -36.03 -2.29
CA LEU A 346 -28.86 -35.77 -3.49
C LEU A 346 -28.64 -36.86 -4.56
N ALA A 347 -27.39 -37.29 -4.75
CA ALA A 347 -27.09 -38.41 -5.65
C ALA A 347 -27.64 -39.75 -5.13
N ALA A 348 -27.77 -39.94 -3.82
CA ALA A 348 -28.38 -41.13 -3.23
C ALA A 348 -29.90 -41.15 -3.40
N ASP A 349 -30.58 -40.01 -3.28
CA ASP A 349 -32.04 -39.91 -3.52
C ASP A 349 -32.40 -40.19 -4.99
N ASP A 350 -31.57 -39.75 -5.94
CA ASP A 350 -31.74 -40.06 -7.37
C ASP A 350 -31.50 -41.55 -7.69
N VAL A 351 -30.64 -42.23 -6.93
CA VAL A 351 -30.35 -43.67 -7.07
C VAL A 351 -31.43 -44.53 -6.39
N VAL A 352 -32.00 -44.09 -5.26
CA VAL A 352 -33.10 -44.77 -4.57
C VAL A 352 -34.41 -44.65 -5.35
N ALA A 353 -34.62 -43.58 -6.10
CA ALA A 353 -35.72 -43.47 -7.05
C ALA A 353 -35.60 -44.45 -8.24
N ALA A 354 -34.41 -45.00 -8.50
CA ALA A 354 -34.12 -45.83 -9.68
C ALA A 354 -33.90 -47.34 -9.40
N ALA A 355 -33.76 -47.79 -8.15
CA ALA A 355 -33.39 -49.17 -7.83
C ALA A 355 -34.26 -49.83 -6.76
N GLY A 356 -34.81 -51.01 -7.09
CA GLY A 356 -35.60 -51.85 -6.18
C GLY A 356 -34.82 -52.39 -4.98
N ALA A 357 -35.55 -53.11 -4.10
CA ALA A 357 -35.29 -53.46 -2.69
C ALA A 357 -33.88 -53.94 -2.24
N GLY A 358 -32.91 -54.14 -3.13
CA GLY A 358 -31.51 -54.41 -2.78
C GLY A 358 -30.69 -53.17 -2.37
N ALA A 359 -31.12 -51.95 -2.71
CA ALA A 359 -30.37 -50.71 -2.45
C ALA A 359 -30.53 -50.15 -1.02
N ALA A 360 -31.58 -50.57 -0.28
CA ALA A 360 -31.88 -50.04 1.05
C ALA A 360 -30.82 -50.39 2.12
N ALA A 361 -30.16 -51.55 1.99
CA ALA A 361 -29.11 -51.96 2.93
C ALA A 361 -27.80 -51.17 2.76
N ALA A 362 -27.46 -50.76 1.53
CA ALA A 362 -26.28 -49.96 1.24
C ALA A 362 -26.47 -48.49 1.63
N ALA A 363 -27.68 -47.94 1.47
CA ALA A 363 -28.03 -46.59 1.92
C ALA A 363 -28.01 -46.47 3.46
N GLY A 364 -28.47 -47.50 4.17
CA GLY A 364 -28.40 -47.56 5.64
C GLY A 364 -26.96 -47.55 6.18
N ALA A 365 -26.02 -48.23 5.51
CA ALA A 365 -24.61 -48.23 5.89
C ALA A 365 -23.92 -46.87 5.62
N ALA A 366 -24.27 -46.19 4.51
CA ALA A 366 -23.74 -44.87 4.18
C ALA A 366 -24.24 -43.77 5.13
N ALA A 367 -25.53 -43.83 5.53
CA ALA A 367 -26.11 -42.90 6.51
C ALA A 367 -25.49 -43.08 7.92
N ALA A 368 -25.22 -44.33 8.33
CA ALA A 368 -24.53 -44.63 9.59
C ALA A 368 -23.08 -44.12 9.58
N GLY A 369 -22.38 -44.22 8.44
CA GLY A 369 -21.04 -43.66 8.26
C GLY A 369 -21.02 -42.13 8.33
N ALA A 370 -21.98 -41.44 7.72
CA ALA A 370 -22.09 -39.98 7.77
C ALA A 370 -22.43 -39.47 9.18
N ALA A 371 -23.28 -40.18 9.93
CA ALA A 371 -23.60 -39.86 11.33
C ALA A 371 -22.38 -40.04 12.25
N ALA A 372 -21.56 -41.07 12.02
CA ALA A 372 -20.32 -41.30 12.78
C ALA A 372 -19.27 -40.22 12.51
N VAL A 373 -19.13 -39.75 11.26
CA VAL A 373 -18.23 -38.65 10.89
C VAL A 373 -18.73 -37.31 11.47
N GLY A 374 -20.05 -37.08 11.50
CA GLY A 374 -20.64 -35.91 12.15
C GLY A 374 -20.41 -35.88 13.66
N ALA A 375 -20.54 -37.03 14.33
CA ALA A 375 -20.28 -37.15 15.77
C ALA A 375 -18.78 -36.96 16.10
N ALA A 376 -17.88 -37.48 15.28
CA ALA A 376 -16.44 -37.25 15.41
C ALA A 376 -16.06 -35.77 15.20
N ALA A 377 -16.69 -35.09 14.25
CA ALA A 377 -16.49 -33.65 14.03
C ALA A 377 -17.01 -32.80 15.21
N ALA A 378 -18.13 -33.18 15.83
CA ALA A 378 -18.64 -32.50 17.02
C ALA A 378 -17.74 -32.68 18.24
N ALA A 379 -17.16 -33.87 18.44
CA ALA A 379 -16.21 -34.14 19.53
C ALA A 379 -14.91 -33.34 19.40
N VAL A 380 -14.40 -33.18 18.17
CA VAL A 380 -13.21 -32.35 17.90
C VAL A 380 -13.49 -30.87 18.17
N VAL A 381 -14.70 -30.39 17.89
CA VAL A 381 -15.10 -29.00 18.22
C VAL A 381 -15.17 -28.78 19.72
N ASP A 382 -15.71 -29.74 20.49
CA ASP A 382 -15.85 -29.64 21.94
C ASP A 382 -14.48 -29.67 22.66
N GLU A 383 -13.56 -30.54 22.24
CA GLU A 383 -12.18 -30.57 22.76
C GLU A 383 -11.41 -29.27 22.44
N THR A 384 -11.65 -28.66 21.29
CA THR A 384 -11.03 -27.36 20.95
C THR A 384 -11.63 -26.18 21.72
N PHE A 385 -12.88 -26.28 22.18
CA PHE A 385 -13.54 -25.24 22.98
C PHE A 385 -13.08 -25.31 24.45
N VAL A 386 -12.93 -26.52 25.01
CA VAL A 386 -12.36 -26.74 26.35
C VAL A 386 -10.88 -26.33 26.43
N ALA A 387 -10.12 -26.46 25.34
CA ALA A 387 -8.75 -25.92 25.27
C ALA A 387 -8.71 -24.38 25.26
N TYR A 388 -9.80 -23.72 24.84
CA TYR A 388 -9.91 -22.25 24.79
C TYR A 388 -10.27 -21.65 26.15
N ASP A 389 -11.15 -22.28 26.93
CA ASP A 389 -11.48 -21.85 28.30
C ASP A 389 -10.27 -21.94 29.25
N ASN A 390 -9.37 -22.90 29.01
CA ASN A 390 -8.12 -23.03 29.78
C ASN A 390 -7.03 -22.02 29.37
N LEU A 391 -7.17 -21.31 28.25
CA LEU A 391 -6.20 -20.29 27.81
C LEU A 391 -6.56 -18.88 28.31
N GLU A 392 -7.85 -18.57 28.55
CA GLU A 392 -8.26 -17.31 29.19
C GLU A 392 -7.77 -17.21 30.65
N GLU A 393 -7.51 -18.33 31.33
CA GLU A 393 -7.03 -18.34 32.71
C GLU A 393 -5.51 -18.09 32.83
N VAL A 394 -4.72 -18.35 31.77
CA VAL A 394 -3.25 -18.20 31.79
C VAL A 394 -2.79 -16.76 31.48
N ASP A 395 -3.60 -15.98 30.75
CA ASP A 395 -3.26 -14.59 30.40
C ASP A 395 -3.61 -13.57 31.52
N ALA A 396 -4.41 -13.95 32.52
CA ALA A 396 -4.78 -13.08 33.64
C ALA A 396 -3.64 -12.92 34.67
N GLU A 397 -2.72 -13.89 34.81
CA GLU A 397 -1.60 -13.80 35.75
C GLU A 397 -0.38 -13.00 35.23
N CYS A 398 -0.24 -12.79 33.91
CA CYS A 398 0.89 -12.04 33.34
C CYS A 398 0.75 -10.50 33.42
N PHE A 399 -0.42 -9.96 33.80
CA PHE A 399 -0.65 -8.50 33.88
C PHE A 399 -0.49 -7.89 35.28
N ALA A 400 -0.09 -8.67 36.28
CA ALA A 400 0.00 -8.22 37.67
C ALA A 400 1.44 -8.21 38.24
N VAL A 401 2.38 -7.45 37.65
CA VAL A 401 3.63 -7.09 38.35
C VAL A 401 4.01 -5.61 38.19
N LYS A 402 3.65 -4.88 39.26
CA LYS A 402 4.30 -3.72 39.90
C LYS A 402 4.45 -2.40 39.12
N ARG A 403 3.50 -1.51 39.41
CA ARG A 403 3.79 -0.11 39.75
C ARG A 403 4.76 -0.06 40.94
N TYR A 404 5.91 0.57 40.76
CA TYR A 404 6.61 1.45 41.71
C TYR A 404 7.39 2.48 40.91
#